data_AF-A0A8T6SMR9-F1
#
_entry.id   AF-A0A8T6SMR9-F1
#
_cell.length_a   1.000
_cell.length_b   1.000
_cell.length_c   1.000
_cell.angle_alpha   90.00
_cell.angle_beta   90.00
_cell.angle_gamma   90.00
#
_symmetry.space_group_name_H-M   'P 1'
#
loop_
_entity.id
_entity.type
_entity.pdbx_description
1 polymer ?
#
loop_
_entity_poly.entity_id
_entity_poly.type
_entity_poly.pdbx_seq_one_letter_code
_entity_poly.pdbx_strand_id
1 'polypeptide(L)'
;MGGKVRQYHRNPDVGRWKETIESIRSRLGLSDQPGQGYPTHFVLSIIHLESSGNPYAQNKIGYTGLTQIGAQAAETIGLKNYKAALKGDGPLAIEAFFRHMEEPYMIKAHQYDYGAMAVAHNLG
;
A
#
# COMPACT_ATOMS: atom_id res chain seq x y z
N MET A 1 25.79 11.63 6.64
CA MET A 1 24.65 12.29 5.96
C MET A 1 23.31 11.64 6.36
N GLY A 2 22.91 11.72 7.64
CA GLY A 2 21.79 10.92 8.19
C GLY A 2 20.51 11.68 8.57
N GLY A 3 20.30 12.91 8.07
CA GLY A 3 19.28 13.83 8.60
C GLY A 3 17.94 13.89 7.85
N LYS A 4 17.82 13.34 6.64
CA LYS A 4 16.67 13.62 5.75
C LYS A 4 15.52 12.60 5.77
N VAL A 5 15.70 11.42 6.39
CA VAL A 5 14.70 10.33 6.32
C VAL A 5 13.63 10.40 7.43
N ARG A 6 13.74 11.29 8.43
CA ARG A 6 12.91 11.22 9.66
C ARG A 6 11.74 12.21 9.76
N GLN A 7 11.35 12.95 8.73
CA GLN A 7 10.39 14.06 8.91
C GLN A 7 9.15 14.07 8.00
N TYR A 8 8.82 13.00 7.29
CA TYR A 8 7.58 12.95 6.48
C TYR A 8 6.30 13.15 7.32
N HIS A 9 6.33 12.73 8.58
CA HIS A 9 5.24 12.95 9.55
C HIS A 9 5.01 14.42 9.91
N ARG A 10 5.97 15.33 9.62
CA ARG A 10 5.86 16.76 9.92
C ARG A 10 5.15 17.55 8.82
N ASN A 11 5.01 16.99 7.62
CA ASN A 11 4.11 17.55 6.63
C ASN A 11 2.68 17.14 7.05
N PRO A 12 1.80 18.07 7.47
CA PRO A 12 0.46 17.73 7.93
C PRO A 12 -0.40 17.06 6.84
N ASP A 13 -0.19 17.40 5.57
CA ASP A 13 -0.91 16.82 4.44
C ASP A 13 -0.54 15.35 4.18
N VAL A 14 0.66 14.95 4.60
CA VAL A 14 1.16 13.57 4.54
C VAL A 14 0.85 12.82 5.83
N GLY A 15 1.20 13.40 6.98
CA GLY A 15 1.09 12.78 8.30
C GLY A 15 -0.34 12.37 8.65
N ARG A 16 -1.35 13.10 8.17
CA ARG A 16 -2.78 12.76 8.35
C ARG A 16 -3.17 11.38 7.83
N TRP A 17 -2.38 10.78 6.92
CA TRP A 17 -2.67 9.48 6.35
C TRP A 17 -2.18 8.30 7.18
N LYS A 18 -1.43 8.55 8.26
CA LYS A 18 -0.82 7.50 9.09
C LYS A 18 -1.87 6.49 9.60
N GLU A 19 -2.93 6.97 10.24
CA GLU A 19 -3.97 6.10 10.82
C GLU A 19 -4.74 5.34 9.73
N THR A 20 -4.99 5.98 8.59
CA THR A 20 -5.62 5.32 7.43
C THR A 20 -4.76 4.18 6.90
N ILE A 21 -3.43 4.36 6.82
CA ILE A 21 -2.50 3.32 6.40
C ILE A 21 -2.55 2.14 7.38
N GLU A 22 -2.43 2.40 8.68
CA GLU A 22 -2.44 1.37 9.73
C GLU A 22 -3.77 0.60 9.72
N SER A 23 -4.90 1.32 9.58
CA SER A 23 -6.23 0.71 9.49
C SER A 23 -6.39 -0.19 8.27
N ILE A 24 -5.98 0.26 7.07
CA ILE A 24 -6.09 -0.54 5.84
C ILE A 24 -5.20 -1.77 5.93
N ARG A 25 -3.98 -1.63 6.43
CA ARG A 25 -3.07 -2.77 6.62
C ARG A 25 -3.67 -3.83 7.53
N SER A 26 -4.19 -3.41 8.67
CA SER A 26 -4.85 -4.33 9.60
C SER A 26 -6.03 -5.05 8.92
N ARG A 27 -6.87 -4.33 8.16
CA ARG A 27 -7.98 -4.92 7.41
C ARG A 27 -7.52 -5.92 6.34
N LEU A 28 -6.36 -5.71 5.73
CA LEU A 28 -5.76 -6.60 4.74
C LEU A 28 -4.93 -7.73 5.36
N GLY A 29 -4.81 -7.80 6.69
CA GLY A 29 -3.99 -8.80 7.38
C GLY A 29 -2.47 -8.58 7.24
N LEU A 30 -2.04 -7.37 6.87
CA LEU A 30 -0.64 -7.04 6.66
C LEU A 30 0.04 -6.71 7.98
N SER A 31 1.07 -7.48 8.31
CA SER A 31 1.80 -7.36 9.57
C SER A 31 2.86 -6.24 9.53
N ASP A 32 3.21 -5.73 10.71
CA ASP A 32 4.35 -4.81 10.90
C ASP A 32 5.68 -5.55 11.11
N GLN A 33 5.66 -6.88 11.13
CA GLN A 33 6.89 -7.64 11.25
C GLN A 33 7.78 -7.42 10.02
N PRO A 34 9.10 -7.26 10.22
CA PRO A 34 10.04 -7.16 9.12
C PRO A 34 9.88 -8.31 8.13
N GLY A 35 9.64 -8.01 6.85
CA GLY A 35 9.46 -8.99 5.80
C GLY A 35 8.01 -9.45 5.55
N GLN A 36 7.02 -8.91 6.28
CA GLN A 36 5.59 -9.25 6.11
C GLN A 36 4.73 -8.11 5.53
N GLY A 37 5.35 -7.04 5.03
CA GLY A 37 4.69 -5.91 4.39
C GLY A 37 5.53 -4.64 4.44
N TYR A 38 5.10 -3.58 3.74
CA TYR A 38 5.76 -2.28 3.79
C TYR A 38 5.39 -1.53 5.07
N PRO A 39 6.37 -1.08 5.89
CA PRO A 39 6.08 -0.39 7.14
C PRO A 39 5.40 0.98 6.89
N THR A 40 4.61 1.48 7.85
CA THR A 40 3.78 2.69 7.67
C THR A 40 4.59 3.91 7.26
N HIS A 41 5.79 4.08 7.81
CA HIS A 41 6.68 5.18 7.45
C HIS A 41 7.17 5.12 5.99
N PHE A 42 7.29 3.92 5.41
CA PHE A 42 7.63 3.75 4.00
C PHE A 42 6.49 4.25 3.11
N VAL A 43 5.26 3.84 3.41
CA VAL A 43 4.07 4.28 2.65
C VAL A 43 3.87 5.80 2.76
N LEU A 44 4.08 6.38 3.95
CA LEU A 44 4.08 7.85 4.11
C LEU A 44 5.15 8.54 3.27
N SER A 45 6.32 7.92 3.08
CA SER A 45 7.38 8.45 2.23
C SER A 45 6.99 8.43 0.75
N ILE A 46 6.31 7.37 0.30
CA ILE A 46 5.74 7.29 -1.05
C ILE A 46 4.69 8.39 -1.25
N ILE A 47 3.74 8.55 -0.33
CA ILE A 47 2.71 9.60 -0.40
C ILE A 47 3.34 10.99 -0.49
N HIS A 48 4.41 11.23 0.28
CA HIS A 48 5.13 12.50 0.22
C HIS A 48 5.73 12.76 -1.17
N LEU A 49 6.42 11.77 -1.73
CA LEU A 49 7.11 11.91 -3.02
C LEU A 49 6.14 12.00 -4.21
N GLU A 50 5.09 11.20 -4.18
CA GLU A 50 4.17 11.02 -5.32
C GLU A 50 3.09 12.10 -5.42
N SER A 51 2.58 12.55 -4.27
CA SER A 51 1.42 13.46 -4.24
C SER A 51 1.54 14.59 -3.22
N SER A 52 2.59 14.60 -2.40
CA SER A 52 2.69 15.48 -1.24
C SER A 52 1.45 15.42 -0.33
N GLY A 53 0.76 14.27 -0.29
CA GLY A 53 -0.45 14.09 0.52
C GLY A 53 -1.77 14.49 -0.16
N ASN A 54 -1.74 14.88 -1.43
CA ASN A 54 -2.93 15.28 -2.20
C ASN A 54 -3.60 14.09 -2.90
N PRO A 55 -4.80 13.64 -2.46
CA PRO A 55 -5.49 12.51 -3.09
C PRO A 55 -6.03 12.84 -4.49
N TYR A 56 -6.07 14.11 -4.89
CA TYR A 56 -6.48 14.54 -6.24
C TYR A 56 -5.30 14.63 -7.22
N ALA A 57 -4.08 14.29 -6.80
CA ALA A 57 -2.90 14.34 -7.65
C ALA A 57 -3.06 13.46 -8.88
N GLN A 58 -2.66 14.00 -10.03
CA GLN A 58 -2.70 13.29 -11.31
C GLN A 58 -1.59 13.83 -12.20
N ASN A 59 -0.77 12.93 -12.75
CA ASN A 59 0.29 13.32 -13.69
C ASN A 59 -0.17 13.18 -15.16
N LYS A 60 0.63 13.74 -16.08
CA LYS A 60 0.33 13.76 -17.52
C LYS A 60 0.31 12.37 -18.18
N ILE A 61 0.96 11.39 -17.55
CA ILE A 61 1.09 10.01 -18.05
C ILE A 61 -0.08 9.14 -17.56
N GLY A 62 -0.93 9.68 -16.66
CA GLY A 62 -2.17 9.05 -16.23
C GLY A 62 -2.10 8.35 -14.88
N TYR A 63 -0.97 8.43 -14.17
CA TYR A 63 -0.92 8.00 -12.78
C TYR A 63 -1.80 8.93 -11.93
N THR A 64 -2.56 8.33 -11.01
CA THR A 64 -3.65 9.04 -10.31
C THR A 64 -3.70 8.66 -8.85
N GLY A 65 -4.15 9.60 -8.01
CA GLY A 65 -4.43 9.38 -6.60
C GLY A 65 -3.19 9.56 -5.72
N LEU A 66 -3.37 9.26 -4.44
CA LEU A 66 -2.42 9.57 -3.37
C LEU A 66 -1.05 8.90 -3.54
N THR A 67 -1.04 7.70 -4.11
CA THR A 67 0.14 6.86 -4.34
C THR A 67 0.54 6.78 -5.82
N GLN A 68 -0.09 7.61 -6.67
CA GLN A 68 0.13 7.64 -8.12
C GLN A 68 0.10 6.24 -8.75
N ILE A 69 -1.05 5.56 -8.71
CA ILE A 69 -1.23 4.25 -9.37
C ILE A 69 -1.49 4.46 -10.86
N GLY A 70 -0.79 3.67 -11.69
CA GLY A 70 -0.93 3.66 -13.15
C GLY A 70 -1.86 2.55 -13.67
N ALA A 71 -2.13 2.57 -14.97
CA ALA A 71 -3.08 1.64 -15.61
C ALA A 71 -2.72 0.17 -15.42
N GLN A 72 -1.44 -0.18 -15.59
CA GLN A 72 -0.98 -1.58 -15.48
C GLN A 72 -1.14 -2.11 -14.05
N ALA A 73 -0.73 -1.32 -13.05
CA ALA A 73 -0.90 -1.68 -11.64
C ALA A 73 -2.40 -1.85 -11.26
N ALA A 74 -3.25 -0.95 -11.78
CA ALA A 74 -4.69 -1.05 -11.59
C ALA A 74 -5.30 -2.30 -12.24
N GLU A 75 -4.82 -2.69 -13.43
CA GLU A 75 -5.24 -3.91 -14.11
C GLU A 75 -4.89 -5.16 -13.30
N THR A 76 -3.66 -5.25 -12.77
CA THR A 76 -3.22 -6.39 -11.94
C THR A 76 -4.13 -6.62 -10.74
N ILE A 77 -4.64 -5.55 -10.12
CA ILE A 77 -5.54 -5.65 -8.95
C ILE A 77 -7.03 -5.65 -9.33
N GLY A 78 -7.36 -5.67 -10.62
CA GLY A 78 -8.74 -5.70 -11.13
C GLY A 78 -9.52 -4.38 -10.94
N LEU A 79 -8.83 -3.25 -10.76
CA LEU A 79 -9.45 -1.94 -10.54
C LEU A 79 -9.82 -1.27 -11.88
N LYS A 80 -11.07 -1.47 -12.30
CA LYS A 80 -11.64 -0.79 -13.49
C LYS A 80 -11.85 0.69 -13.22
N ASN A 81 -11.75 1.52 -14.27
CA ASN A 81 -11.93 2.98 -14.18
C ASN A 81 -11.05 3.65 -13.10
N TYR A 82 -9.84 3.14 -12.89
CA TYR A 82 -8.95 3.53 -11.78
C TYR A 82 -8.76 5.04 -11.64
N LYS A 83 -8.68 5.80 -12.74
CA LYS A 83 -8.51 7.27 -12.67
C LYS A 83 -9.66 7.94 -11.92
N ALA A 84 -10.90 7.51 -12.16
CA ALA A 84 -12.07 8.06 -11.48
C ALA A 84 -12.17 7.53 -10.05
N ALA A 85 -11.87 6.24 -9.85
CA ALA A 85 -11.95 5.60 -8.54
C ALA A 85 -10.93 6.19 -7.55
N LEU A 86 -9.68 6.40 -7.98
CA LEU A 86 -8.59 6.82 -7.09
C LEU A 86 -8.50 8.33 -6.86
N LYS A 87 -9.08 9.13 -7.76
CA LYS A 87 -8.97 10.60 -7.68
C LYS A 87 -9.84 11.13 -6.55
N GLY A 88 -9.20 11.65 -5.51
CA GLY A 88 -9.87 12.16 -4.32
C GLY A 88 -10.14 11.10 -3.25
N ASP A 89 -10.03 9.81 -3.59
CA ASP A 89 -10.19 8.70 -2.64
C ASP A 89 -8.82 8.22 -2.13
N GLY A 90 -8.31 8.92 -1.11
CA GLY A 90 -7.03 8.59 -0.47
C GLY A 90 -7.00 7.17 0.13
N PRO A 91 -8.02 6.73 0.90
CA PRO A 91 -8.11 5.36 1.40
C PRO A 91 -8.03 4.31 0.28
N LEU A 92 -8.81 4.47 -0.80
CA LEU A 92 -8.75 3.52 -1.91
C LEU A 92 -7.40 3.53 -2.63
N ALA A 93 -6.75 4.68 -2.76
CA ALA A 93 -5.40 4.76 -3.32
C ALA A 93 -4.33 4.05 -2.46
N ILE A 94 -4.47 4.10 -1.13
CA ILE A 94 -3.59 3.36 -0.20
C ILE A 94 -3.86 1.86 -0.29
N GLU A 95 -5.12 1.45 -0.32
CA GLU A 95 -5.49 0.04 -0.48
C GLU A 95 -5.02 -0.53 -1.83
N ALA A 96 -5.20 0.23 -2.92
CA ALA A 96 -4.71 -0.15 -4.24
C ALA A 96 -3.18 -0.34 -4.26
N PHE A 97 -2.44 0.53 -3.56
CA PHE A 97 -1.00 0.37 -3.39
C PHE A 97 -0.67 -0.96 -2.70
N PHE A 98 -1.30 -1.27 -1.57
CA PHE A 98 -1.05 -2.53 -0.86
C PHE A 98 -1.41 -3.75 -1.71
N ARG A 99 -2.58 -3.71 -2.35
CA ARG A 99 -3.03 -4.81 -3.22
C ARG A 99 -2.11 -5.02 -4.42
N HIS A 100 -1.41 -4.00 -4.91
CA HIS A 100 -0.49 -4.16 -6.03
C HIS A 100 0.91 -4.56 -5.57
N MET A 101 1.44 -3.88 -4.55
CA MET A 101 2.83 -4.02 -4.12
C MET A 101 3.05 -5.22 -3.19
N GLU A 102 2.00 -5.70 -2.53
CA GLU A 102 2.08 -6.80 -1.56
C GLU A 102 1.40 -8.09 -2.02
N GLU A 103 0.71 -8.12 -3.18
CA GLU A 103 0.15 -9.36 -3.75
C GLU A 103 1.20 -10.49 -3.89
N PRO A 104 2.44 -10.24 -4.37
CA PRO A 104 3.44 -11.31 -4.50
C PRO A 104 3.89 -11.85 -3.13
N TYR A 105 3.81 -11.04 -2.07
CA TYR A 105 4.12 -11.45 -0.70
C TYR A 105 2.95 -12.21 -0.05
N MET A 106 1.71 -11.78 -0.32
CA MET A 106 0.49 -12.44 0.15
C MET A 106 0.34 -13.84 -0.45
N ILE A 107 0.60 -14.02 -1.76
CA ILE A 107 0.60 -15.35 -2.39
C ILE A 107 1.62 -16.28 -1.71
N LYS A 108 2.83 -15.78 -1.41
CA LYS A 108 3.86 -16.59 -0.74
C LYS A 108 3.52 -16.86 0.73
N ALA A 109 3.05 -15.87 1.49
CA ALA A 109 2.70 -16.04 2.90
C ALA A 109 1.55 -17.05 3.08
N HIS A 110 0.51 -16.97 2.24
CA HIS A 110 -0.58 -17.96 2.24
C HIS A 110 -0.13 -19.35 1.73
N GLN A 111 0.82 -19.43 0.80
CA GLN A 111 1.41 -20.71 0.38
C GLN A 111 2.19 -21.39 1.52
N TYR A 112 2.92 -20.63 2.34
CA TYR A 112 3.62 -21.20 3.51
C TYR A 112 2.67 -21.58 4.65
N ASP A 113 1.59 -20.84 4.87
CA ASP A 113 0.60 -21.17 5.91
C ASP A 113 -0.21 -22.43 5.56
N TYR A 114 -0.65 -22.59 4.31
CA TYR A 114 -1.33 -23.82 3.88
C TYR A 114 -0.37 -25.01 3.73
N GLY A 115 0.89 -24.78 3.32
CA GLY A 115 1.91 -25.82 3.24
C GLY A 115 2.31 -26.36 4.63
N ALA A 116 2.42 -25.49 5.64
CA ALA A 116 2.72 -25.90 7.01
C ALA A 116 1.52 -26.60 7.68
N MET A 117 0.30 -26.12 7.46
CA MET A 117 -0.93 -26.74 7.99
C MET A 117 -1.25 -28.09 7.33
N ALA A 118 -0.97 -28.27 6.04
CA ALA A 118 -1.18 -29.54 5.34
C ALA A 118 -0.18 -30.63 5.78
N VAL A 119 1.04 -30.26 6.18
CA VAL A 119 2.01 -31.21 6.78
C VAL A 119 1.63 -31.56 8.21
N ALA A 120 1.08 -30.62 8.98
CA ALA A 120 0.65 -30.87 10.36
C ALA A 120 -0.58 -31.79 10.45
N HIS A 121 -1.51 -31.74 9.49
CA HIS A 121 -2.72 -32.58 9.49
C HIS A 121 -2.56 -33.98 8.89
N ASN A 122 -1.44 -34.29 8.22
CA ASN A 122 -1.13 -35.60 7.65
C ASN A 122 -0.07 -36.39 8.46
N LEU A 123 0.31 -35.89 9.64
CA LEU A 123 1.23 -36.55 10.58
C LEU A 123 0.59 -36.81 11.97
N GLY A 124 -0.74 -36.83 12.04
CA GLY A 124 -1.51 -37.23 13.22
C GLY A 124 -2.11 -38.61 13.07
#